data_AF-A0A4Q9QUX1-F1
#
_entry.id   AF-A0A4Q9QUX1-F1
#
_cell.length_a   1.000
_cell.length_b   1.000
_cell.length_c   1.000
_cell.angle_alpha   90.00
_cell.angle_beta   90.00
_cell.angle_gamma   90.00
#
_symmetry.space_group_name_H-M   'P 1'
#
loop_
_entity.id
_entity.type
_entity.pdbx_description
1 polymer ?
#
loop_
_entity_poly.entity_id
_entity_poly.type
_entity_poly.pdbx_seq_one_letter_code
_entity_poly.pdbx_strand_id
1 'polypeptide(L)'
;MSLRHFALLSCVLLLAACGKVNQENYAKLHAGMTKAEVEELLGTATECSGALGMSSCTWGDQVSFISVQYAGDKVMMFSGKGLK
;
A
#
# COMPACT_ATOMS: atom_id res chain seq x y z
N MET A 1 25.57 -33.15 1.14
CA MET A 1 25.12 -32.01 1.98
C MET A 1 24.47 -30.96 1.10
N SER A 2 23.14 -30.97 0.91
CA SER A 2 22.48 -29.88 0.13
C SER A 2 20.99 -29.72 0.44
N LEU A 3 20.29 -30.79 0.82
CA LEU A 3 18.83 -30.74 0.97
C LEU A 3 18.31 -30.05 2.26
N ARG A 4 19.19 -29.75 3.22
CA ARG A 4 18.80 -29.06 4.48
C ARG A 4 18.68 -27.54 4.33
N HIS A 5 19.36 -26.94 3.35
CA HIS A 5 19.39 -25.47 3.19
C HIS A 5 18.19 -24.93 2.41
N PHE A 6 17.54 -25.78 1.60
CA PHE A 6 16.36 -25.39 0.82
C PHE A 6 15.10 -25.22 1.68
N ALA A 7 15.04 -25.80 2.88
CA ALA A 7 13.89 -25.66 3.77
C ALA A 7 13.87 -24.30 4.51
N LEU A 8 15.03 -23.63 4.67
CA LEU A 8 15.13 -22.36 5.40
C LEU A 8 14.79 -21.13 4.54
N LEU A 9 14.98 -21.21 3.22
CA LEU A 9 14.70 -20.09 2.30
C LEU A 9 13.21 -19.92 1.97
N SER A 10 12.38 -20.94 2.19
CA SER A 10 10.95 -20.87 1.86
C SER A 10 10.10 -20.15 2.91
N CYS A 11 10.61 -19.92 4.12
CA CYS A 11 9.82 -19.35 5.23
C CYS A 11 9.76 -17.82 5.21
N VAL A 12 10.72 -17.15 4.55
CA VAL A 12 10.79 -15.67 4.51
C VAL A 12 9.79 -15.07 3.50
N LEU A 13 9.35 -15.84 2.51
CA LEU A 13 8.40 -15.38 1.48
C LEU A 13 6.94 -15.37 1.95
N LEU A 14 6.62 -16.00 3.08
CA LEU A 14 5.25 -16.09 3.59
C LEU A 14 4.79 -14.84 4.37
N LEU A 15 5.72 -13.95 4.73
CA LEU A 15 5.40 -12.70 5.44
C LEU A 15 4.89 -11.58 4.52
N ALA A 16 5.04 -11.70 3.20
CA ALA A 16 4.49 -10.74 2.24
C ALA A 16 2.98 -10.93 1.99
N ALA A 17 2.37 -12.01 2.51
CA ALA A 17 0.94 -12.30 2.31
C ALA A 17 0.01 -11.61 3.33
N CYS A 18 0.55 -11.05 4.42
CA CYS A 18 -0.17 -10.05 5.21
C CYS A 18 -0.10 -8.72 4.45
N GLY A 19 -1.07 -8.48 3.57
CA GLY A 19 -1.13 -7.29 2.74
C GLY A 19 -0.98 -5.99 3.54
N LYS A 20 -0.23 -5.04 3.00
CA LYS A 20 -0.05 -3.71 3.59
C LYS A 20 -1.33 -2.85 3.58
N VAL A 21 -2.38 -3.30 2.89
CA VAL A 21 -3.73 -2.73 2.87
C VAL A 21 -4.52 -3.27 4.05
N ASN A 22 -4.48 -2.56 5.18
CA ASN A 22 -5.13 -2.95 6.43
C ASN A 22 -5.45 -1.71 7.29
N GLN A 23 -6.18 -1.90 8.39
CA GLN A 23 -6.64 -0.80 9.25
C GLN A 23 -5.47 -0.08 9.95
N GLU A 24 -4.40 -0.80 10.30
CA GLU A 24 -3.24 -0.25 10.99
C GLU A 24 -2.47 0.76 10.12
N ASN A 25 -2.18 0.40 8.87
CA ASN A 25 -1.48 1.29 7.95
C ASN A 25 -2.38 2.44 7.46
N TYR A 26 -3.67 2.18 7.27
CA TYR A 26 -4.64 3.24 6.95
C TYR A 26 -4.67 4.32 8.03
N ALA A 27 -4.64 3.94 9.31
CA ALA A 27 -4.67 4.89 10.43
C ALA A 27 -3.42 5.81 10.51
N LYS A 28 -2.31 5.42 9.86
CA LYS A 28 -1.08 6.23 9.80
C LYS A 28 -1.15 7.32 8.72
N LEU A 29 -2.06 7.18 7.75
CA LEU A 29 -2.25 8.16 6.69
C LEU A 29 -2.82 9.47 7.24
N HIS A 30 -2.32 10.58 6.72
CA HIS A 30 -2.81 11.91 7.07
C HIS A 30 -2.60 12.87 5.90
N ALA A 31 -3.37 13.96 5.88
CA ALA A 31 -3.23 15.00 4.87
C ALA A 31 -1.84 15.65 4.94
N GLY A 32 -1.26 15.96 3.78
CA GLY A 32 0.07 16.56 3.65
C GLY A 32 1.22 15.55 3.55
N MET A 33 0.99 14.28 3.85
CA MET A 33 1.95 13.18 3.64
C MET A 33 2.35 13.13 2.15
N THR A 34 3.61 12.83 1.87
CA THR A 34 4.12 12.69 0.50
C THR A 34 3.73 11.34 -0.11
N LYS A 35 3.68 11.25 -1.43
CA LYS A 35 3.44 9.97 -2.12
C LYS A 35 4.44 8.88 -1.69
N ALA A 36 5.72 9.23 -1.53
CA ALA A 36 6.75 8.29 -1.08
C ALA A 36 6.46 7.71 0.31
N GLU A 37 6.08 8.55 1.28
CA GLU A 37 5.70 8.10 2.63
C GLU A 37 4.48 7.16 2.60
N VAL A 38 3.50 7.44 1.73
CA VAL A 38 2.35 6.54 1.53
C VAL A 38 2.79 5.19 0.95
N GLU A 39 3.69 5.19 -0.03
CA GLU A 39 4.20 3.96 -0.64
C GLU A 39 5.09 3.15 0.31
N GLU A 40 5.77 3.77 1.27
CA GLU A 40 6.46 3.04 2.35
C GLU A 40 5.46 2.24 3.21
N LEU A 41 4.33 2.88 3.56
CA LEU A 41 3.27 2.30 4.37
C LEU A 41 2.48 1.21 3.62
N LEU A 42 2.04 1.52 2.40
CA LEU A 42 1.08 0.71 1.64
C LEU A 42 1.73 -0.16 0.55
N GLY A 43 2.99 0.08 0.23
CA GLY A 43 3.68 -0.54 -0.91
C GLY A 43 3.36 0.18 -2.22
N THR A 44 3.56 -0.52 -3.34
CA THR A 44 3.24 0.01 -4.68
C THR A 44 1.73 0.03 -4.90
N ALA A 45 1.21 1.14 -5.45
CA ALA A 45 -0.20 1.24 -5.80
C ALA A 45 -0.58 0.22 -6.89
N THR A 46 -1.78 -0.35 -6.79
CA THR A 46 -2.35 -1.21 -7.82
C THR A 46 -2.67 -0.40 -9.09
N GLU A 47 -3.22 0.79 -8.90
CA GLU A 47 -3.62 1.68 -9.98
C GLU A 47 -3.42 3.13 -9.57
N CYS A 48 -2.87 3.95 -10.47
CA CYS A 48 -2.81 5.40 -10.31
C CYS A 48 -3.38 6.05 -11.56
N SER A 49 -4.35 6.95 -11.38
CA SER A 49 -4.94 7.77 -12.44
C SER A 49 -4.85 9.24 -12.07
N GLY A 50 -4.80 10.15 -13.05
CA GLY A 50 -4.70 11.58 -12.76
C GLY A 50 -4.19 12.42 -13.92
N ALA A 51 -4.19 13.73 -13.71
CA ALA A 51 -3.68 14.73 -14.62
C ALA A 51 -2.71 15.67 -13.90
N LEU A 52 -1.97 16.50 -14.63
CA LEU A 52 -0.96 17.41 -14.07
C LEU A 52 -1.51 18.21 -12.88
N GLY A 53 -0.99 17.92 -11.69
CA GLY A 53 -1.34 18.60 -10.44
C GLY A 53 -2.30 17.86 -9.52
N MET A 54 -3.05 16.85 -10.00
CA MET A 54 -3.91 16.01 -9.17
C MET A 54 -3.86 14.55 -9.61
N SER A 55 -3.58 13.64 -8.68
CA SER A 55 -3.58 12.21 -8.96
C SER A 55 -4.31 11.43 -7.88
N SER A 56 -4.86 10.28 -8.23
CA SER A 56 -5.50 9.35 -7.33
C SER A 56 -4.87 7.98 -7.51
N CYS A 57 -4.31 7.44 -6.43
CA CYS A 57 -3.74 6.10 -6.41
C CYS A 57 -4.57 5.19 -5.51
N THR A 58 -4.68 3.92 -5.88
CA THR A 58 -5.46 2.92 -5.15
C THR A 58 -4.59 1.69 -4.90
N TRP A 59 -4.65 1.18 -3.68
CA TRP A 59 -4.00 -0.04 -3.22
C TRP A 59 -5.07 -1.06 -2.86
N GLY A 60 -4.87 -2.31 -3.27
CA GLY A 60 -5.80 -3.41 -2.99
C GLY A 60 -6.67 -3.78 -4.20
N ASP A 61 -7.86 -4.32 -3.92
CA ASP A 61 -8.79 -4.89 -4.89
C ASP A 61 -10.23 -4.36 -4.72
N GLN A 62 -11.21 -4.98 -5.38
CA GLN A 62 -12.61 -4.54 -5.33
C GLN A 62 -13.29 -4.75 -3.96
N VAL A 63 -12.74 -5.62 -3.11
CA VAL A 63 -13.29 -6.00 -1.80
C VAL A 63 -12.64 -5.19 -0.69
N SER A 64 -11.31 -5.06 -0.71
CA SER A 64 -10.52 -4.33 0.28
C SER A 64 -9.53 -3.39 -0.41
N PHE A 65 -9.69 -2.08 -0.19
CA PHE A 65 -8.82 -1.09 -0.80
C PHE A 65 -8.63 0.17 0.04
N ILE A 66 -7.55 0.88 -0.27
CA ILE A 66 -7.28 2.25 0.17
C ILE A 66 -7.08 3.09 -1.09
N SER A 67 -7.79 4.22 -1.19
CA SER A 67 -7.61 5.18 -2.27
C SER A 67 -7.11 6.50 -1.69
N VAL A 68 -6.07 7.06 -2.29
CA VAL A 68 -5.42 8.30 -1.86
C VAL A 68 -5.37 9.27 -3.02
N GLN A 69 -5.92 10.46 -2.80
CA GLN A 69 -5.87 11.57 -3.72
C GLN A 69 -4.76 12.53 -3.30
N TYR A 70 -3.93 12.89 -4.28
CA TYR A 70 -2.80 13.79 -4.16
C TYR A 70 -3.08 15.08 -4.94
N ALA A 71 -2.64 16.21 -4.40
CA ALA A 71 -2.41 17.42 -5.17
C ALA A 71 -0.90 17.73 -5.17
N GLY A 72 -0.32 17.84 -6.36
CA GLY A 72 1.12 17.69 -6.54
C GLY A 72 1.58 16.34 -6.00
N ASP A 73 2.48 16.35 -5.01
CA ASP A 73 3.02 15.15 -4.36
C ASP A 73 2.45 14.90 -2.95
N LYS A 74 1.44 15.66 -2.51
CA LYS A 74 0.91 15.59 -1.15
C LYS A 74 -0.51 15.06 -1.07
N VAL A 75 -0.78 14.23 -0.06
CA VAL A 75 -2.11 13.70 0.25
C VAL A 75 -3.06 14.85 0.56
N MET A 76 -4.14 14.94 -0.21
CA MET A 76 -5.26 15.84 0.04
C MET A 76 -6.40 15.12 0.74
N MET A 77 -6.70 13.90 0.30
CA MET A 77 -7.80 13.09 0.81
C MET A 77 -7.46 11.62 0.65
N PHE A 78 -7.99 10.78 1.54
CA PHE A 78 -7.88 9.34 1.43
C PHE A 78 -9.16 8.68 1.94
N SER A 79 -9.42 7.47 1.45
CA SER A 79 -10.56 6.65 1.86
C SER A 79 -10.17 5.18 1.85
N GLY A 80 -10.84 4.38 2.68
CA GLY A 80 -10.61 2.95 2.78
C GLY A 80 -11.92 2.19 2.87
N LYS A 81 -11.95 0.98 2.31
CA LYS A 81 -13.11 0.08 2.38
C LYS A 81 -12.64 -1.35 2.60
N GLY A 82 -13.38 -2.10 3.42
CA GLY A 82 -13.13 -3.53 3.64
C GLY A 82 -11.81 -3.83 4.33
N LEU A 83 -11.27 -2.86 5.07
CA LEU A 83 -10.03 -3.02 5.85
C LEU A 83 -10.30 -3.86 7.09
N LYS A 84 -9.33 -4.69 7.46
CA LYS A 84 -9.31 -5.52 8.67
C LYS A 84 -8.20 -5.07 9.60
#